data_AF-A0A495ZL69-F1
#
_entry.id   AF-A0A495ZL69-F1
#
_cell.length_a   1.000
_cell.length_b   1.000
_cell.length_c   1.000
_cell.angle_alpha   90.00
_cell.angle_beta   90.00
_cell.angle_gamma   90.00
#
_symmetry.space_group_name_H-M   'P 1'
#
loop_
_entity.id
_entity.type
_entity.pdbx_description
1 polymer ?
#
loop_
_entity_poly.entity_id
_entity_poly.type
_entity_poly.pdbx_seq_one_letter_code
_entity_poly.pdbx_strand_id
1 'polypeptide(L)'
;MAIFYRGAGINTYWYLNDPIEQGFVARDPEMTPTTTRQMLHIARSTVNSPFISLTRSYAVAWHYAMLSSGRVPTAEDPAYVHEIEIQEPLSPGLHLLDPVKEVSQILPSPTNPGPPYQHDGLPDFLLGVVDPGRMGNFLIQYAMQPPVSEGTPRSPNLTIELETLVRALRDAEILAHGNIPATCVKNRFEVYRELSLLA
;
A
#
# COMPACT_ATOMS: atom_id res chain seq x y z
N MET A 1 1.22 7.20 -21.61
CA MET A 1 2.43 7.04 -20.78
C MET A 1 2.06 7.41 -19.36
N ALA A 2 2.17 6.47 -18.42
CA ALA A 2 1.86 6.69 -17.02
C ALA A 2 3.14 6.56 -16.18
N ILE A 3 3.31 7.48 -15.24
CA ILE A 3 4.44 7.47 -14.31
C ILE A 3 3.96 6.94 -12.96
N PHE A 4 4.74 6.03 -12.42
CA PHE A 4 4.60 5.44 -11.11
C PHE A 4 5.91 5.54 -10.34
N TYR A 5 5.83 5.35 -9.02
CA TYR A 5 6.97 5.38 -8.13
C TYR A 5 6.98 4.16 -7.23
N ARG A 6 8.18 3.76 -6.81
CA ARG A 6 8.36 2.74 -5.79
C ARG A 6 9.53 3.07 -4.89
N GLY A 7 9.28 3.07 -3.58
CA GLY A 7 10.31 3.20 -2.55
C GLY A 7 11.03 1.88 -2.29
N ALA A 8 12.35 1.95 -2.12
CA ALA A 8 13.23 0.86 -1.72
C ALA A 8 14.05 1.33 -0.52
N GLY A 9 13.61 0.95 0.67
CA GLY A 9 14.35 1.23 1.90
C GLY A 9 15.60 0.37 2.02
N ILE A 10 16.61 0.82 2.76
CA ILE A 10 17.87 0.12 2.98
C ILE A 10 17.61 -1.30 3.49
N ASN A 11 18.29 -2.27 2.88
CA ASN A 11 18.17 -3.71 3.14
C ASN A 11 16.78 -4.31 2.89
N THR A 12 15.86 -3.58 2.25
CA THR A 12 14.60 -4.17 1.79
C THR A 12 14.81 -4.94 0.48
N TYR A 13 13.84 -5.76 0.08
CA TYR A 13 13.96 -6.61 -1.10
C TYR A 13 14.41 -5.86 -2.37
N TRP A 14 13.82 -4.70 -2.68
CA TRP A 14 14.18 -3.93 -3.87
C TRP A 14 15.45 -3.13 -3.74
N TYR A 15 15.91 -2.91 -2.52
CA TYR A 15 17.26 -2.37 -2.30
C TYR A 15 18.32 -3.41 -2.62
N LEU A 16 18.06 -4.68 -2.28
CA LEU A 16 18.97 -5.80 -2.53
C LEU A 16 18.86 -6.37 -3.96
N ASN A 17 17.76 -6.08 -4.65
CA ASN A 17 17.42 -6.59 -5.99
C ASN A 17 17.16 -5.39 -6.91
N ASP A 18 18.23 -4.71 -7.33
CA ASP A 18 18.15 -3.41 -8.01
C ASP A 18 17.28 -3.47 -9.29
N PRO A 19 16.12 -2.79 -9.29
CA PRO A 19 15.21 -2.79 -10.43
C PRO A 19 15.78 -2.14 -11.69
N ILE A 20 16.84 -1.33 -11.57
CA ILE A 20 17.53 -0.77 -12.75
C ILE A 20 18.15 -1.89 -13.59
N GLU A 21 18.68 -2.93 -12.95
CA GLU A 21 19.42 -3.98 -13.66
C GLU A 21 18.50 -5.05 -14.24
N GLN A 22 17.47 -5.45 -13.48
CA GLN A 22 16.64 -6.61 -13.79
C GLN A 22 15.14 -6.32 -13.89
N GLY A 23 14.72 -5.08 -13.62
CA GLY A 23 13.30 -4.72 -13.51
C GLY A 23 12.70 -5.14 -12.17
N PHE A 24 11.38 -5.01 -12.04
CA PHE A 24 10.67 -5.47 -10.84
C PHE A 24 10.03 -6.84 -11.09
N VAL A 25 10.33 -7.79 -10.19
CA VAL A 25 9.73 -9.14 -10.11
C VAL A 25 9.13 -9.35 -8.71
N ALA A 26 7.85 -9.68 -8.62
CA ALA A 26 7.20 -9.91 -7.33
C ALA A 26 7.96 -10.92 -6.46
N ARG A 27 7.84 -10.85 -5.12
CA ARG A 27 8.58 -11.76 -4.24
C ARG A 27 8.16 -13.22 -4.38
N ASP A 28 6.92 -13.45 -4.77
CA ASP A 28 6.38 -14.79 -5.05
C ASP A 28 5.54 -14.76 -6.34
N PRO A 29 6.20 -14.70 -7.52
CA PRO A 29 5.52 -14.44 -8.80
C PRO A 29 4.66 -15.61 -9.28
N GLU A 30 4.93 -16.83 -8.80
CA GLU A 30 4.17 -18.04 -9.16
C GLU A 30 2.89 -18.21 -8.34
N MET A 31 2.71 -17.38 -7.29
CA MET A 31 1.52 -17.43 -6.46
C MET A 31 0.27 -16.97 -7.24
N THR A 32 -0.82 -17.73 -7.16
CA THR A 32 -2.08 -17.37 -7.85
C THR A 32 -2.60 -15.99 -7.42
N PRO A 33 -2.85 -15.04 -8.35
CA PRO A 33 -3.37 -13.73 -8.01
C PRO A 33 -4.87 -13.81 -7.69
N THR A 34 -5.26 -13.61 -6.43
CA THR A 34 -6.69 -13.55 -6.03
C THR A 34 -7.00 -12.21 -5.38
N THR A 35 -8.25 -11.75 -5.44
CA THR A 35 -8.68 -10.51 -4.79
C THR A 35 -8.41 -10.54 -3.28
N THR A 36 -8.62 -11.69 -2.62
CA THR A 36 -8.25 -11.86 -1.19
C THR A 36 -6.76 -11.65 -0.95
N ARG A 37 -5.89 -12.15 -1.84
CA ARG A 37 -4.44 -11.91 -1.72
C ARG A 37 -4.07 -10.46 -1.99
N GLN A 38 -4.72 -9.78 -2.93
CA GLN A 38 -4.55 -8.34 -3.12
C GLN A 38 -4.92 -7.56 -1.85
N MET A 39 -6.06 -7.90 -1.24
CA MET A 39 -6.51 -7.28 0.00
C MET A 39 -5.50 -7.50 1.14
N LEU A 40 -5.00 -8.73 1.32
CA LEU A 40 -3.97 -9.05 2.32
C LEU A 40 -2.65 -8.31 2.05
N HIS A 41 -2.23 -8.24 0.78
CA HIS A 41 -1.03 -7.51 0.36
C HIS A 41 -1.09 -6.04 0.78
N ILE A 42 -2.24 -5.39 0.61
CA ILE A 42 -2.42 -3.97 0.92
C ILE A 42 -2.70 -3.75 2.41
N ALA A 43 -3.70 -4.45 2.97
CA ALA A 43 -4.17 -4.25 4.35
C ALA A 43 -3.15 -4.72 5.38
N ARG A 44 -2.45 -5.82 5.10
CA ARG A 44 -1.52 -6.47 6.05
C ARG A 44 -0.06 -6.32 5.64
N SER A 45 0.23 -5.64 4.52
CA SER A 45 1.58 -5.47 4.01
C SER A 45 2.30 -6.82 3.85
N THR A 46 1.59 -7.87 3.42
CA THR A 46 2.20 -9.19 3.23
C THR A 46 3.20 -9.13 2.10
N VAL A 47 4.48 -9.24 2.43
CA VAL A 47 5.56 -9.06 1.47
C VAL A 47 5.73 -10.21 0.49
N ASN A 48 5.28 -11.41 0.86
CA ASN A 48 5.30 -12.59 -0.01
C ASN A 48 3.97 -12.68 -0.76
N SER A 49 3.96 -12.10 -1.96
CA SER A 49 2.78 -12.04 -2.82
C SER A 49 3.21 -11.99 -4.30
N PRO A 50 2.28 -12.22 -5.24
CA PRO A 50 2.54 -12.08 -6.67
C PRO A 50 2.42 -10.63 -7.15
N PHE A 51 2.30 -9.66 -6.24
CA PHE A 51 2.04 -8.26 -6.59
C PHE A 51 3.22 -7.35 -6.27
N ILE A 52 3.41 -6.36 -7.13
CA ILE A 52 4.39 -5.29 -6.97
C ILE A 52 3.60 -4.01 -6.72
N SER A 53 3.66 -3.50 -5.49
CA SER A 53 3.11 -2.17 -5.14
C SER A 53 3.79 -1.06 -5.92
N LEU A 54 2.99 -0.26 -6.59
CA LEU A 54 3.37 0.98 -7.23
C LEU A 54 2.51 2.08 -6.63
N THR A 55 3.02 3.30 -6.62
CA THR A 55 2.22 4.47 -6.24
C THR A 55 2.29 5.54 -7.30
N ARG A 56 1.22 6.31 -7.48
CA ARG A 56 1.26 7.53 -8.31
C ARG A 56 1.86 8.74 -7.58
N SER A 57 2.17 8.61 -6.28
CA SER A 57 2.68 9.68 -5.44
C SER A 57 4.16 9.47 -5.10
N TYR A 58 5.02 10.37 -5.58
CA TYR A 58 6.43 10.38 -5.20
C TYR A 58 6.60 10.49 -3.67
N ALA A 59 5.79 11.33 -3.01
CA ALA A 59 5.87 11.53 -1.57
C ALA A 59 5.57 10.25 -0.78
N VAL A 60 4.62 9.43 -1.24
CA VAL A 60 4.34 8.11 -0.64
C VAL A 60 5.53 7.17 -0.85
N ALA A 61 6.07 7.10 -2.07
CA ALA A 61 7.24 6.26 -2.35
C ALA A 61 8.46 6.66 -1.51
N TRP A 62 8.72 7.97 -1.38
CA TRP A 62 9.75 8.53 -0.50
C TRP A 62 9.51 8.13 0.95
N HIS A 63 8.28 8.27 1.45
CA HIS A 63 7.92 7.91 2.82
C HIS A 63 8.19 6.43 3.10
N TYR A 64 7.83 5.54 2.17
CA TYR A 64 8.14 4.11 2.26
C TYR A 64 9.64 3.83 2.27
N ALA A 65 10.40 4.47 1.37
CA ALA A 65 11.86 4.33 1.34
C ALA A 65 12.49 4.74 2.67
N MET A 66 12.05 5.86 3.25
CA MET A 66 12.56 6.36 4.53
C MET A 66 12.15 5.48 5.72
N LEU A 67 10.89 5.08 5.81
CA LEU A 67 10.36 4.37 7.00
C LEU A 67 10.57 2.85 6.98
N SER A 68 10.67 2.23 5.80
CA SER A 68 10.86 0.77 5.69
C SER A 68 12.32 0.36 5.75
N SER A 69 13.24 1.33 5.81
CA SER A 69 14.67 1.10 5.95
C SER A 69 14.98 0.51 7.33
N GLY A 70 15.83 -0.50 7.39
CA GLY A 70 16.27 -1.09 8.67
C GLY A 70 17.11 -0.13 9.55
N ARG A 71 17.57 0.98 8.96
CA ARG A 71 18.26 2.10 9.61
C ARG A 71 17.88 3.41 8.93
N VAL A 72 18.15 4.54 9.58
CA VAL A 72 17.91 5.87 9.00
C VAL A 72 18.84 6.08 7.80
N PRO A 73 18.33 6.36 6.59
CA PRO A 73 19.18 6.62 5.44
C PRO A 73 20.02 7.89 5.57
N THR A 74 21.29 7.82 5.13
CA THR A 74 22.25 8.92 5.11
C THR A 74 22.76 9.17 3.69
N ALA A 75 23.55 10.20 3.47
CA ALA A 75 24.12 10.48 2.15
C ALA A 75 25.08 9.36 1.68
N GLU A 76 25.77 8.71 2.61
CA GLU A 76 26.72 7.62 2.33
C GLU A 76 26.03 6.26 2.18
N ASP A 77 24.81 6.12 2.70
CA ASP A 77 23.97 4.93 2.58
C ASP A 77 22.51 5.36 2.37
N PRO A 78 22.18 5.83 1.15
CA PRO A 78 20.85 6.35 0.86
C PRO A 78 19.86 5.20 0.66
N ALA A 79 18.58 5.48 0.93
CA ALA A 79 17.49 4.67 0.38
C ALA A 79 17.16 5.17 -1.03
N TYR A 80 16.26 4.49 -1.75
CA TYR A 80 15.95 4.86 -3.13
C TYR A 80 14.46 5.03 -3.39
N VAL A 81 14.14 5.95 -4.31
CA VAL A 81 12.85 6.01 -4.99
C VAL A 81 13.09 5.79 -6.47
N HIS A 82 12.43 4.79 -7.05
CA HIS A 82 12.47 4.50 -8.46
C HIS A 82 11.28 5.16 -9.16
N GLU A 83 11.55 5.84 -10.28
CA GLU A 83 10.52 6.31 -11.22
C GLU A 83 10.35 5.29 -12.33
N ILE A 84 9.10 4.92 -12.56
CA ILE A 84 8.72 3.80 -13.41
C ILE A 84 7.73 4.32 -14.43
N GLU A 85 8.13 4.31 -15.69
CA GLU A 85 7.33 4.75 -16.81
C GLU A 85 6.79 3.53 -17.56
N ILE A 86 5.47 3.36 -17.55
CA ILE A 86 4.77 2.28 -18.23
C ILE A 86 3.95 2.86 -19.38
N GLN A 87 4.12 2.29 -20.56
CA GLN A 87 3.45 2.70 -21.79
C GLN A 87 2.45 1.64 -22.23
N GLU A 88 1.43 2.07 -22.97
CA GLU A 88 0.50 1.17 -23.66
C GLU A 88 1.00 0.90 -25.08
N PRO A 89 0.89 -0.34 -25.59
CA PRO A 89 0.37 -1.52 -24.89
C PRO A 89 1.31 -2.03 -23.79
N LEU A 90 0.74 -2.55 -22.70
CA LEU A 90 1.52 -3.21 -21.63
C LEU A 90 2.37 -4.36 -22.20
N SER A 91 3.51 -4.60 -21.55
CA SER A 91 4.37 -5.76 -21.88
C SER A 91 3.60 -7.07 -21.68
N PRO A 92 3.85 -8.11 -22.50
CA PRO A 92 3.16 -9.40 -22.37
C PRO A 92 3.25 -9.97 -20.94
N GLY A 93 2.10 -10.32 -20.37
CA GLY A 93 2.00 -10.86 -19.02
C GLY A 93 2.02 -9.82 -17.89
N LEU A 94 2.20 -8.52 -18.19
CA LEU A 94 2.08 -7.44 -17.22
C LEU A 94 0.63 -6.93 -17.17
N HIS A 95 0.07 -6.88 -15.97
CA HIS A 95 -1.23 -6.31 -15.69
C HIS A 95 -1.12 -5.24 -14.61
N LEU A 96 -1.77 -4.09 -14.82
CA LEU A 96 -1.93 -3.05 -13.80
C LEU A 96 -3.33 -3.12 -13.22
N LEU A 97 -3.40 -3.26 -11.90
CA LEU A 97 -4.63 -3.44 -11.12
C LEU A 97 -4.83 -2.22 -10.24
N ASP A 98 -6.04 -1.68 -10.27
CA ASP A 98 -6.50 -0.63 -9.35
C ASP A 98 -7.22 -1.32 -8.19
N PRO A 99 -6.61 -1.38 -6.98
CA PRO A 99 -7.17 -2.17 -5.89
C PRO A 99 -8.56 -1.70 -5.47
N VAL A 100 -8.86 -0.41 -5.62
CA VAL A 100 -10.19 0.11 -5.30
C VAL A 100 -11.22 -0.49 -6.25
N LYS A 101 -10.92 -0.54 -7.55
CA LYS A 101 -11.80 -1.18 -8.54
C LYS A 101 -11.92 -2.67 -8.31
N GLU A 102 -10.81 -3.38 -8.11
CA GLU A 102 -10.80 -4.84 -7.93
C GLU A 102 -11.60 -5.27 -6.69
N VAL A 103 -11.44 -4.56 -5.56
CA VAL A 103 -12.20 -4.86 -4.34
C VAL A 103 -13.66 -4.47 -4.50
N SER A 104 -13.96 -3.31 -5.11
CA SER A 104 -15.35 -2.84 -5.25
C SER A 104 -16.27 -3.81 -6.00
N GLN A 105 -15.73 -4.60 -6.94
CA GLN A 105 -16.49 -5.56 -7.73
C GLN A 105 -17.03 -6.74 -6.91
N ILE A 106 -16.39 -7.07 -5.79
CA ILE A 106 -16.78 -8.19 -4.93
C ILE A 106 -17.60 -7.76 -3.71
N LEU A 107 -17.78 -6.45 -3.51
CA LEU A 107 -18.54 -5.94 -2.37
C LEU A 107 -20.03 -6.25 -2.52
N PRO A 108 -20.69 -6.72 -1.46
CA PRO A 108 -22.11 -7.02 -1.50
C PRO A 108 -22.95 -5.75 -1.68
N SER A 109 -24.16 -5.91 -2.24
CA SER A 109 -25.18 -4.85 -2.18
C SER A 109 -25.40 -4.39 -0.73
N PRO A 110 -25.69 -3.11 -0.47
CA PRO A 110 -26.00 -2.61 0.87
C PRO A 110 -27.15 -3.34 1.57
N THR A 111 -28.02 -4.00 0.80
CA THR A 111 -29.16 -4.76 1.31
C THR A 111 -28.85 -6.24 1.58
N ASN A 112 -27.67 -6.73 1.17
CA ASN A 112 -27.33 -8.14 1.31
C ASN A 112 -26.65 -8.42 2.66
N PRO A 113 -26.96 -9.55 3.30
CA PRO A 113 -26.23 -10.00 4.48
C PRO A 113 -24.85 -10.53 4.05
N GLY A 114 -23.90 -9.62 3.84
CA GLY A 114 -22.47 -9.91 3.72
C GLY A 114 -21.69 -9.14 4.79
N PRO A 115 -20.38 -9.40 4.98
CA PRO A 115 -19.58 -8.59 5.88
C PRO A 115 -19.64 -7.12 5.39
N PRO A 116 -20.22 -6.21 6.19
CA PRO A 116 -20.30 -4.82 5.79
C PRO A 116 -18.88 -4.25 5.82
N TYR A 117 -18.45 -3.66 4.72
CA TYR A 117 -17.21 -2.88 4.70
C TYR A 117 -17.40 -1.49 5.34
N GLN A 118 -18.64 -1.13 5.69
CA GLN A 118 -18.91 0.06 6.49
C GLN A 118 -18.42 -0.15 7.93
N HIS A 119 -17.82 0.90 8.51
CA HIS A 119 -17.55 0.94 9.94
C HIS A 119 -18.73 1.52 10.71
N ASP A 120 -18.74 1.27 12.01
CA ASP A 120 -19.73 1.79 12.96
C ASP A 120 -19.08 2.65 14.06
N GLY A 121 -17.82 3.04 13.87
CA GLY A 121 -17.13 4.03 14.68
C GLY A 121 -17.45 5.48 14.29
N LEU A 122 -16.93 6.42 15.08
CA LEU A 122 -16.90 7.85 14.72
C LEU A 122 -16.04 8.10 13.47
N PRO A 123 -16.19 9.25 12.78
CA PRO A 123 -15.37 9.57 11.60
C PRO A 123 -13.86 9.45 11.83
N ASP A 124 -13.38 9.78 13.03
CA ASP A 124 -11.95 9.70 13.38
C ASP A 124 -11.39 8.27 13.38
N PHE A 125 -12.26 7.25 13.40
CA PHE A 125 -11.86 5.85 13.24
C PHE A 125 -11.01 5.63 11.98
N LEU A 126 -11.37 6.29 10.87
CA LEU A 126 -10.61 6.19 9.62
C LEU A 126 -9.23 6.83 9.71
N LEU A 127 -9.02 7.81 10.60
CA LEU A 127 -7.69 8.36 10.85
C LEU A 127 -6.75 7.30 11.42
N GLY A 128 -7.27 6.40 12.27
CA GLY A 128 -6.51 5.27 12.78
C GLY A 128 -6.13 4.24 11.72
N VAL A 129 -6.95 4.08 10.67
CA VAL A 129 -6.62 3.22 9.52
C VAL A 129 -5.58 3.90 8.62
N VAL A 130 -5.71 5.21 8.42
CA VAL A 130 -4.81 6.02 7.59
C VAL A 130 -3.42 6.11 8.22
N ASP A 131 -3.31 6.42 9.51
CA ASP A 131 -2.03 6.56 10.20
C ASP A 131 -2.03 5.77 11.51
N PRO A 132 -1.90 4.43 11.46
CA PRO A 132 -1.96 3.61 12.66
C PRO A 132 -0.83 3.91 13.65
N GLY A 133 0.31 4.44 13.19
CA GLY A 133 1.44 4.80 14.05
C GLY A 133 1.16 6.00 14.95
N ARG A 134 0.47 7.03 14.43
CA ARG A 134 0.14 8.25 15.19
C ARG A 134 -1.29 8.28 15.73
N MET A 135 -2.22 7.62 15.05
CA MET A 135 -3.66 7.71 15.26
C MET A 135 -4.30 6.35 15.60
N GLY A 136 -3.50 5.32 15.86
CA GLY A 136 -3.99 3.96 16.14
C GLY A 136 -4.93 3.86 17.34
N ASN A 137 -4.91 4.83 18.26
CA ASN A 137 -5.85 4.92 19.37
C ASN A 137 -7.32 5.03 18.91
N PHE A 138 -7.60 5.58 17.73
CA PHE A 138 -8.96 5.64 17.18
C PHE A 138 -9.50 4.26 16.77
N LEU A 139 -8.64 3.27 16.51
CA LEU A 139 -9.07 1.90 16.16
C LEU A 139 -9.59 1.12 17.37
N ILE A 140 -9.27 1.55 18.59
CA ILE A 140 -9.61 0.83 19.84
C ILE A 140 -10.64 1.57 20.70
N GLN A 141 -11.15 2.72 20.23
CA GLN A 141 -12.26 3.41 20.91
C GLN A 141 -13.51 2.56 20.87
N TYR A 142 -14.42 2.75 21.83
CA TYR A 142 -15.70 2.04 21.80
C TYR A 142 -16.63 2.64 20.75
N ALA A 143 -17.30 1.77 19.98
CA ALA A 143 -18.34 2.17 19.06
C ALA A 143 -19.51 2.78 19.86
N MET A 144 -19.94 3.99 19.48
CA MET A 144 -21.02 4.70 20.15
C MET A 144 -22.32 3.91 20.02
N GLN A 145 -22.95 3.61 21.16
CA GLN A 145 -24.23 2.89 21.21
C GLN A 145 -25.38 3.87 21.48
N PRO A 146 -26.59 3.61 20.96
CA PRO A 146 -27.78 4.38 21.33
C PRO A 146 -28.04 4.32 22.85
N PRO A 147 -28.63 5.36 23.48
CA PRO A 147 -28.82 5.42 24.93
C PRO A 147 -29.60 4.26 25.56
N VAL A 148 -30.45 3.57 24.79
CA VAL A 148 -31.26 2.42 25.24
C VAL A 148 -30.71 1.08 24.74
N SER A 149 -29.54 1.07 24.10
CA SER A 149 -28.91 -0.16 23.63
C SER A 149 -28.25 -0.88 24.80
N GLU A 150 -28.62 -2.14 25.02
CA GLU A 150 -27.93 -3.07 25.93
C GLU A 150 -26.67 -3.69 25.28
N GLY A 151 -26.18 -3.10 24.18
CA GLY A 151 -25.02 -3.60 23.46
C GLY A 151 -23.76 -3.62 24.32
N THR A 152 -23.04 -4.73 24.29
CA THR A 152 -21.72 -4.84 24.92
C THR A 152 -20.75 -3.83 24.29
N PRO A 153 -20.02 -3.03 25.08
CA PRO A 153 -18.95 -2.18 24.56
C PRO A 153 -17.95 -2.97 23.74
N ARG A 154 -17.71 -2.53 22.50
CA ARG A 154 -16.74 -3.14 21.58
C ARG A 154 -16.09 -2.08 20.70
N SER A 155 -14.93 -2.42 20.14
CA SER A 155 -14.32 -1.59 19.10
C SER A 155 -15.18 -1.55 17.83
N PRO A 156 -15.06 -0.49 17.03
CA PRO A 156 -15.61 -0.44 15.70
C PRO A 156 -15.14 -1.60 14.82
N ASN A 157 -15.98 -1.97 13.88
CA ASN A 157 -15.66 -3.02 12.92
C ASN A 157 -14.63 -2.52 11.89
N LEU A 158 -13.44 -3.14 11.86
CA LEU A 158 -12.46 -2.97 10.79
C LEU A 158 -12.42 -4.24 9.93
N THR A 159 -13.12 -4.25 8.80
CA THR A 159 -13.01 -5.35 7.86
C THR A 159 -11.79 -5.18 6.96
N ILE A 160 -11.34 -6.28 6.34
CA ILE A 160 -10.20 -6.24 5.43
C ILE A 160 -10.51 -5.40 4.20
N GLU A 161 -11.76 -5.43 3.71
CA GLU A 161 -12.23 -4.65 2.58
C GLU A 161 -12.08 -3.15 2.85
N LEU A 162 -12.58 -2.68 4.01
CA LEU A 162 -12.46 -1.28 4.41
C LEU A 162 -10.99 -0.86 4.51
N GLU A 163 -10.20 -1.67 5.19
CA GLU A 163 -8.77 -1.38 5.39
C GLU A 163 -8.02 -1.33 4.05
N THR A 164 -8.31 -2.25 3.13
CA THR A 164 -7.73 -2.25 1.78
C THR A 164 -8.13 -0.99 1.02
N LEU A 165 -9.42 -0.61 1.01
CA LEU A 165 -9.89 0.59 0.29
C LEU A 165 -9.23 1.86 0.83
N VAL A 166 -9.19 2.03 2.15
CA VAL A 166 -8.62 3.21 2.80
C VAL A 166 -7.12 3.30 2.53
N ARG A 167 -6.38 2.19 2.69
CA ARG A 167 -4.93 2.17 2.45
C ARG A 167 -4.58 2.36 0.97
N ALA A 168 -5.34 1.72 0.06
CA ALA A 168 -5.13 1.91 -1.37
C ALA A 168 -5.27 3.38 -1.78
N LEU A 169 -6.26 4.09 -1.22
CA LEU A 169 -6.43 5.53 -1.45
C LEU A 169 -5.33 6.36 -0.78
N ARG A 170 -5.00 6.09 0.48
CA ARG A 170 -3.93 6.78 1.22
C ARG A 170 -2.60 6.71 0.49
N ASP A 171 -2.24 5.53 0.01
CA ASP A 171 -0.94 5.25 -0.60
C ASP A 171 -0.93 5.54 -2.11
N ALA A 172 -2.06 5.95 -2.69
CA ALA A 172 -2.26 6.07 -4.15
C ALA A 172 -1.80 4.80 -4.90
N GLU A 173 -2.18 3.66 -4.33
CA GLU A 173 -1.67 2.33 -4.64
C GLU A 173 -2.17 1.82 -5.99
N ILE A 174 -1.28 1.23 -6.76
CA ILE A 174 -1.52 0.46 -7.96
C ILE A 174 -0.73 -0.85 -7.82
N LEU A 175 -1.34 -1.99 -8.13
CA LEU A 175 -0.61 -3.26 -8.11
C LEU A 175 -0.24 -3.65 -9.53
N ALA A 176 1.04 -3.96 -9.76
CA ALA A 176 1.45 -4.69 -10.94
C ALA A 176 1.48 -6.19 -10.65
N HIS A 177 0.91 -6.98 -11.55
CA HIS A 177 1.01 -8.43 -11.59
C HIS A 177 1.75 -8.84 -12.86
N GLY A 178 2.81 -9.63 -12.71
CA GLY A 178 3.81 -9.87 -13.76
C GLY A 178 5.06 -9.00 -13.61
N ASN A 179 6.01 -9.15 -14.53
CA ASN A 179 7.30 -8.48 -14.44
C ASN A 179 7.23 -7.08 -15.08
N ILE A 180 7.78 -6.09 -14.38
CA ILE A 180 8.01 -4.75 -14.95
C ILE A 180 9.43 -4.73 -15.51
N PRO A 181 9.62 -4.58 -16.83
CA PRO A 181 10.96 -4.60 -17.43
C PRO A 181 11.87 -3.48 -16.89
N ALA A 182 13.18 -3.75 -16.83
CA ALA A 182 14.18 -2.75 -16.46
C ALA A 182 14.09 -1.46 -17.31
N THR A 183 13.71 -1.59 -18.58
CA THR A 183 13.53 -0.46 -19.51
C THR A 183 12.42 0.52 -19.11
N CYS A 184 11.50 0.10 -18.21
CA CYS A 184 10.49 0.97 -17.62
C CYS A 184 11.05 1.81 -16.47
N VAL A 185 12.17 1.43 -15.85
CA VAL A 185 12.79 2.20 -14.75
C VAL A 185 13.60 3.34 -15.37
N LYS A 186 13.13 4.58 -15.20
CA LYS A 186 13.74 5.75 -15.86
C LYS A 186 14.74 6.46 -14.98
N ASN A 187 14.38 6.66 -13.72
CA ASN A 187 15.19 7.38 -12.76
C ASN A 187 15.26 6.62 -11.43
N ARG A 188 16.35 6.82 -10.71
CA ARG A 188 16.50 6.45 -9.30
C ARG A 188 16.99 7.65 -8.53
N PHE A 189 16.22 8.03 -7.52
CA PHE A 189 16.54 9.14 -6.64
C PHE A 189 17.07 8.58 -5.33
N GLU A 190 18.25 9.05 -4.92
CA GLU A 190 18.75 8.85 -3.57
C GLU A 190 17.89 9.67 -2.60
N VAL A 191 17.46 9.03 -1.52
CA VAL A 191 16.66 9.68 -0.48
C VAL A 191 17.27 9.40 0.88
N TYR A 192 17.49 10.48 1.62
CA TYR A 192 18.08 10.45 2.95
C TYR A 192 17.65 11.68 3.74
N ARG A 193 17.85 11.62 5.06
CA ARG A 193 17.54 12.75 5.93
C ARG A 193 18.69 13.75 5.82
N GLU A 194 18.46 14.88 5.18
CA GLU A 194 19.39 16.01 5.30
C GLU A 194 19.32 16.53 6.75
N LEU A 195 20.46 16.55 7.43
CA LEU A 195 20.59 17.06 8.80
C LEU A 195 20.36 18.59 8.90
N SER A 196 20.18 19.28 7.78
CA SER A 196 20.26 20.74 7.67
C SER A 196 18.92 21.50 7.57
N LEU A 197 17.75 20.83 7.61
CA LEU A 197 16.45 21.50 7.38
C LEU A 197 15.42 21.32 8.51
N LEU A 198 15.85 20.92 9.71
CA LEU A 198 15.02 20.97 10.92
C LEU A 198 15.67 21.92 11.93
N ALA A 199 15.61 23.22 11.61
CA ALA A 199 15.71 24.32 12.57
C ALA A 199 14.32 24.96 12.70
#